data_AF-A0A9E0BRG9-F1
#
_entry.id   AF-A0A9E0BRG9-F1
#
_cell.length_a   1.000
_cell.length_b   1.000
_cell.length_c   1.000
_cell.angle_alpha   90.00
_cell.angle_beta   90.00
_cell.angle_gamma   90.00
#
_symmetry.space_group_name_H-M   'P 1'
#
loop_
_entity.id
_entity.type
_entity.pdbx_description
1 polymer ?
#
loop_
_entity_poly.entity_id
_entity_poly.type
_entity_poly.pdbx_seq_one_letter_code
_entity_poly.pdbx_strand_id
1 'polypeptide(L)'
;MAGGWLIGVMVQAPEEKAFLRHYYAVGFDDRAKAEWTGVDHALKAGVVASSPIDGLEPVQAIAQVPATMMKTLGLADGQVRALGWQYPRRWIIPHLAV
;
A
#
# COMPACT_ATOMS: atom_id res chain seq x y z
N MET A 1 -8.80 -12.61 14.33
CA MET A 1 -7.78 -12.69 13.26
C MET A 1 -7.53 -11.26 12.82
N ALA A 2 -6.29 -10.77 12.92
CA ALA A 2 -5.95 -9.40 12.53
C ALA A 2 -6.02 -9.26 11.00
N GLY A 3 -6.60 -8.16 10.51
CA GLY A 3 -6.58 -7.80 9.10
C GLY A 3 -5.30 -7.06 8.73
N GLY A 4 -5.29 -6.53 7.51
CA GLY A 4 -4.23 -5.70 6.99
C GLY A 4 -4.79 -4.54 6.18
N TRP A 5 -3.90 -3.79 5.54
CA TRP A 5 -4.26 -2.69 4.65
C TRP A 5 -3.51 -2.78 3.34
N LEU A 6 -4.19 -2.37 2.27
CA LEU A 6 -3.58 -2.02 1.01
C LEU A 6 -3.20 -0.55 1.05
N ILE A 7 -1.90 -0.26 0.99
CA ILE A 7 -1.34 1.08 1.05
C ILE A 7 -0.78 1.46 -0.33
N GLY A 8 -1.10 2.66 -0.79
CA GLY A 8 -0.45 3.30 -1.92
C GLY A 8 0.49 4.40 -1.42
N VAL A 9 1.72 4.40 -1.91
CA VAL A 9 2.70 5.47 -1.63
C VAL A 9 3.19 6.07 -2.94
N MET A 10 3.19 7.41 -3.04
CA MET A 10 3.76 8.13 -4.17
C MET A 10 5.28 8.11 -4.07
N VAL A 11 5.92 7.40 -4.98
CA VAL A 11 7.37 7.17 -5.01
C VAL A 11 7.94 7.61 -6.34
N GLN A 12 9.00 8.40 -6.29
CA GLN A 12 9.88 8.64 -7.41
C GLN A 12 11.05 7.64 -7.37
N ALA A 13 11.04 6.67 -8.27
CA ALA A 13 12.14 5.71 -8.40
C ALA A 13 13.39 6.39 -8.99
N PRO A 14 14.61 5.86 -8.78
CA PRO A 14 15.85 6.50 -9.23
C PRO A 14 15.93 6.82 -10.73
N GLU A 15 15.30 6.00 -11.56
CA GLU A 15 15.29 6.17 -13.03
C GLU A 15 14.09 7.00 -13.52
N GLU A 16 13.08 7.22 -12.66
CA GLU A 16 11.84 7.89 -13.05
C GLU A 16 11.82 9.36 -12.65
N LYS A 17 11.36 10.20 -13.58
CA LYS A 17 11.17 11.64 -13.32
C LYS A 17 9.87 11.96 -12.60
N ALA A 18 8.88 11.06 -12.68
CA ALA A 18 7.57 11.26 -12.09
C ALA A 18 7.41 10.47 -10.79
N PHE A 19 6.61 10.99 -9.87
CA PHE A 19 6.13 10.22 -8.74
C PHE A 19 5.01 9.29 -9.22
N LEU A 20 5.23 7.99 -9.04
CA LEU A 20 4.26 6.96 -9.37
C LEU A 20 3.78 6.30 -8.09
N ARG A 21 2.53 5.85 -8.08
CA ARG A 21 2.00 5.14 -6.93
C ARG A 21 2.54 3.72 -6.88
N HIS A 22 3.31 3.42 -5.86
CA HIS A 22 3.74 2.07 -5.52
C HIS A 22 2.80 1.47 -4.48
N TYR A 23 2.37 0.24 -4.71
CA TYR A 23 1.40 -0.44 -3.85
C TYR A 23 2.08 -1.44 -2.92
N TYR A 24 1.56 -1.51 -1.69
CA TYR A 24 2.03 -2.40 -0.62
C TYR A 24 0.83 -3.05 0.05
N ALA A 25 0.90 -4.35 0.30
CA ALA A 25 0.02 -5.01 1.25
C ALA A 25 0.74 -5.11 2.60
N VAL A 26 0.10 -4.62 3.66
CA VAL A 26 0.67 -4.54 5.01
C VAL A 26 -0.23 -5.27 5.99
N GLY A 27 0.29 -6.29 6.64
CA GLY A 27 -0.44 -7.14 7.59
C GLY A 27 -0.57 -6.53 8.98
N PHE A 28 -0.79 -5.22 9.11
CA PHE A 28 -1.12 -4.59 10.40
C PHE A 28 -2.58 -4.16 10.38
N ASP A 29 -3.34 -4.49 11.42
CA ASP A 29 -4.76 -4.11 11.50
C ASP A 29 -4.95 -2.61 11.76
N ASP A 30 -4.04 -2.00 12.51
CA ASP A 30 -4.02 -0.55 12.73
C ASP A 30 -3.63 0.20 11.46
N ARG A 31 -4.52 1.09 10.99
CA ARG A 31 -4.34 1.84 9.74
C ARG A 31 -3.09 2.73 9.77
N ALA A 32 -2.91 3.49 10.84
CA ALA A 32 -1.79 4.44 10.94
C ALA A 32 -0.44 3.72 10.93
N LYS A 33 -0.35 2.61 11.67
CA LYS A 33 0.82 1.72 11.65
C LYS A 33 1.05 1.15 10.25
N ALA A 34 0.00 0.72 9.56
CA ALA A 34 0.11 0.19 8.21
C ALA A 34 0.62 1.23 7.21
N GLU A 35 0.11 2.46 7.27
CA GLU A 35 0.55 3.59 6.44
C GLU A 35 2.04 3.90 6.65
N TRP A 36 2.47 4.09 7.89
CA TRP A 36 3.89 4.34 8.22
C TRP A 36 4.80 3.20 7.80
N THR A 37 4.37 1.96 8.02
CA THR A 37 5.12 0.78 7.58
C THR A 37 5.24 0.74 6.05
N GLY A 38 4.19 1.13 5.32
CA GLY A 38 4.22 1.28 3.87
C GLY A 38 5.24 2.32 3.41
N VAL A 39 5.31 3.47 4.10
CA VAL A 39 6.31 4.52 3.85
C VAL A 39 7.73 4.02 4.08
N ASP A 40 8.00 3.34 5.20
CA ASP A 40 9.32 2.80 5.51
C ASP A 40 9.82 1.82 4.43
N HIS A 41 8.90 1.05 3.85
CA HIS A 41 9.21 0.19 2.72
C HIS A 41 9.38 0.97 1.41
N ALA A 42 8.59 2.01 1.19
CA ALA A 42 8.66 2.85 0.01
C ALA A 42 9.96 3.65 -0.10
N LEU A 43 10.53 4.09 1.03
CA LEU A 43 11.83 4.75 1.08
C LEU A 43 12.98 3.87 0.55
N LYS A 44 12.80 2.54 0.51
CA LYS A 44 13.77 1.61 -0.10
C LYS A 44 13.67 1.56 -1.63
N ALA A 45 12.51 1.95 -2.18
CA ALA A 45 12.25 1.95 -3.62
C ALA A 45 12.57 3.31 -4.28
N GLY A 46 12.61 4.39 -3.51
CA GLY A 46 12.93 5.72 -4.02
C GLY A 46 12.54 6.85 -3.06
N VAL A 47 12.40 8.05 -3.60
CA VAL A 47 11.99 9.23 -2.83
C VAL A 47 10.47 9.23 -2.68
N VAL A 48 9.97 9.36 -1.46
CA VAL A 48 8.53 9.51 -1.20
C VAL A 48 8.13 10.97 -1.33
N ALA A 49 6.99 11.24 -1.97
CA ALA A 49 6.49 12.61 -2.11
C ALA A 49 6.24 13.26 -0.74
N SER A 50 6.63 14.53 -0.59
CA SER A 50 6.39 15.30 0.64
C SER A 50 5.07 16.07 0.65
N SER A 51 4.39 16.16 -0.49
CA SER A 51 3.15 16.90 -0.69
C SER A 51 2.25 16.20 -1.71
N PRO A 52 0.93 16.47 -1.72
CA PRO A 52 0.03 15.91 -2.72
C PRO A 52 0.49 16.19 -4.16
N ILE A 53 0.27 15.22 -5.05
CA ILE A 53 0.62 15.30 -6.48
C ILE A 53 -0.66 15.00 -7.27
N ASP A 54 -1.06 15.92 -8.14
CA ASP A 54 -2.29 15.83 -8.93
C ASP A 54 -3.55 15.53 -8.09
N GLY A 55 -3.62 16.12 -6.88
CA GLY A 55 -4.72 15.93 -5.94
C GLY A 55 -4.72 14.59 -5.20
N LEU A 56 -3.66 13.78 -5.36
CA LEU A 56 -3.48 12.52 -4.65
C LEU A 56 -2.51 12.67 -3.48
N GLU A 57 -2.92 12.21 -2.31
CA GLU A 57 -2.08 12.18 -1.11
C GLU A 57 -0.81 11.34 -1.31
N PRO A 58 0.34 11.74 -0.71
CA PRO A 58 1.57 10.96 -0.77
C PRO A 58 1.43 9.54 -0.26
N VAL A 59 0.60 9.34 0.77
CA VAL A 59 0.34 8.05 1.41
C VAL A 59 -1.16 7.89 1.52
N GLN A 60 -1.67 6.72 1.14
CA GLN A 60 -3.11 6.46 1.20
C GLN A 60 -3.38 5.01 1.58
N ALA A 61 -4.16 4.80 2.64
CA ALA A 61 -4.85 3.54 2.86
C ALA A 61 -6.00 3.37 1.84
N ILE A 62 -5.80 2.51 0.86
CA ILE A 62 -6.72 2.30 -0.27
C ILE A 62 -7.88 1.41 0.13
N ALA A 63 -7.61 0.31 0.84
CA ALA A 63 -8.61 -0.65 1.25
C ALA A 63 -8.13 -1.45 2.46
N GLN A 64 -9.07 -1.88 3.29
CA GLN A 64 -8.81 -2.89 4.32
C GLN A 64 -8.74 -4.28 3.67
N VAL A 65 -7.76 -5.08 4.08
CA VAL A 65 -7.53 -6.46 3.60
C VAL A 65 -7.95 -7.43 4.70
N PRO A 66 -8.99 -8.25 4.51
CA PRO A 66 -9.42 -9.21 5.50
C PRO A 66 -8.37 -10.31 5.72
N ALA A 67 -8.32 -10.86 6.93
CA ALA A 67 -7.42 -11.97 7.28
C ALA A 67 -7.56 -13.19 6.33
N THR A 68 -8.77 -13.46 5.83
CA THR A 68 -9.04 -14.54 4.86
C THR A 68 -8.35 -14.29 3.52
N MET A 69 -8.33 -13.04 3.08
CA MET A 69 -7.68 -12.60 1.85
C MET A 69 -6.16 -12.62 2.01
N MET A 70 -5.65 -12.14 3.14
CA MET A 70 -4.23 -12.26 3.49
C MET A 70 -3.76 -13.71 3.43
N LYS A 71 -4.51 -14.63 4.06
CA LYS A 71 -4.21 -16.07 4.02
C LYS A 71 -4.19 -16.61 2.58
N THR A 72 -5.20 -16.26 1.78
CA THR A 72 -5.31 -16.71 0.38
C THR A 72 -4.18 -16.18 -0.50
N LEU A 73 -3.74 -14.94 -0.27
CA LEU A 73 -2.71 -14.28 -1.07
C LEU A 73 -1.29 -14.43 -0.49
N GLY A 74 -1.15 -15.13 0.64
CA GLY A 74 0.14 -15.39 1.28
C GLY A 74 0.77 -14.14 1.90
N LEU A 75 0.00 -13.40 2.70
CA LEU A 75 0.49 -12.33 3.57
C LEU A 75 0.32 -12.75 5.03
N ALA A 76 1.42 -12.78 5.79
CA ALA A 76 1.39 -13.04 7.22
C ALA A 76 1.06 -11.76 8.03
N ASP A 77 0.63 -11.96 9.27
CA ASP A 77 0.46 -10.87 10.25
C ASP A 77 1.81 -10.15 10.48
N GLY A 78 1.76 -8.82 10.51
CA GLY A 78 2.92 -7.93 10.56
C GLY A 78 3.83 -7.91 9.33
N GLN A 79 3.52 -8.68 8.27
CA GLN A 79 4.35 -8.72 7.07
C GLN A 79 4.02 -7.56 6.12
N VAL A 80 5.02 -7.12 5.35
CA VAL A 80 4.86 -6.18 4.24
C VAL A 80 5.20 -6.87 2.93
N ARG A 81 4.37 -6.67 1.91
CA ARG A 81 4.61 -7.15 0.54
C ARG A 81 4.50 -6.00 -0.45
N ALA A 82 5.59 -5.77 -1.19
CA ALA A 82 5.59 -4.90 -2.37
C ALA A 82 4.75 -5.55 -3.48
N LEU A 83 3.75 -4.82 -4.00
CA LEU A 83 2.88 -5.27 -5.10
C LEU A 83 3.27 -4.64 -6.44
N GLY A 84 4.13 -3.62 -6.42
CA GLY A 84 4.64 -2.93 -7.59
C GLY A 84 3.83 -1.68 -7.95
N TRP A 85 3.99 -1.24 -9.20
CA TRP A 85 3.44 0.00 -9.74
C TRP A 85 2.04 -0.15 -10.34
N GLN A 86 1.63 -1.39 -10.65
CA GLN A 86 0.33 -1.65 -11.27
C GLN A 86 -0.76 -1.73 -10.21
N TYR A 87 -1.93 -1.20 -10.54
CA TYR A 87 -3.08 -1.21 -9.65
C TYR A 87 -3.43 -2.65 -9.21
N PRO A 88 -3.39 -2.96 -7.90
CA PRO A 88 -3.38 -4.33 -7.41
C PRO A 88 -4.81 -4.89 -7.28
N ARG A 89 -5.49 -5.08 -8.41
CA ARG A 89 -6.91 -5.53 -8.47
C ARG A 89 -7.21 -6.77 -7.62
N ARG A 90 -6.26 -7.71 -7.55
CA ARG A 90 -6.39 -8.94 -6.76
C ARG A 90 -6.45 -8.71 -5.26
N TRP A 91 -6.08 -7.52 -4.78
CA TRP A 91 -6.03 -7.11 -3.37
C TRP A 91 -7.23 -6.26 -2.94
N ILE A 92 -8.19 -6.06 -3.84
CA ILE A 92 -9.36 -5.21 -3.63
C ILE A 92 -10.60 -6.08 -3.68
N ILE A 93 -11.47 -5.93 -2.69
CA ILE A 93 -12.75 -6.65 -2.66
C ILE A 93 -13.75 -5.90 -3.56
N PRO A 94 -14.32 -6.55 -4.59
CA PRO A 94 -15.20 -5.89 -5.56
C PRO A 94 -16.60 -5.53 -5.03
N HIS A 95 -16.82 -5.35 -3.72
CA HIS A 95 -18.18 -5.11 -3.20
C HIS A 95 -18.32 -4.09 -2.05
N LEU A 96 -17.41 -3.12 -1.96
CA LEU A 96 -17.60 -1.91 -1.16
C LEU A 96 -17.47 -0.66 -2.02
N ALA A 97 -18.15 -0.67 -3.16
CA ALA A 97 -18.65 0.56 -3.75
C ALA A 97 -20.11 0.69 -3.30
N VAL A 98 -20.33 1.43 -2.22
CA VAL A 98 -21.64 1.97 -1.82
C VAL A 98 -21.55 3.47 -1.92
#